data_AF-A0AAJ1L973-F1
#
_entry.id   AF-A0AAJ1L973-F1
#
_cell.length_a   1.000
_cell.length_b   1.000
_cell.length_c   1.000
_cell.angle_alpha   90.00
_cell.angle_beta   90.00
_cell.angle_gamma   90.00
#
_symmetry.space_group_name_H-M   'P 1'
#
loop_
_entity.id
_entity.type
_entity.pdbx_description
1 polymer ?
#
loop_
_entity_poly.entity_id
_entity_poly.type
_entity_poly.pdbx_seq_one_letter_code
_entity_poly.pdbx_strand_id
1 'polypeptide(L)'
;MINHNKIKQLLEYVDRAEDNEIELEYESEPMTIELFNSEEIEEGQLGYSFDEEGQSLTGNEEGDWKEGWIVIGIDSYLGDPIFVDSNDEKCPVYTALHGEGDWEIECIAERIEDVIEKVKGSVE
;
A
#
# COMPACT_ATOMS: atom_id res chain seq x y z
N MET A 1 -16.15 7.94 -1.64
CA MET A 1 -16.73 6.78 -0.91
C MET A 1 -16.52 5.43 -1.62
N ILE A 2 -16.27 5.38 -2.94
CA ILE A 2 -16.03 4.12 -3.68
C ILE A 2 -14.67 3.50 -3.33
N ASN A 3 -13.63 4.33 -3.15
CA ASN A 3 -12.25 3.87 -3.01
C ASN A 3 -11.92 3.28 -1.63
N HIS A 4 -12.50 3.81 -0.55
CA HIS A 4 -12.44 3.18 0.78
C HIS A 4 -13.08 1.78 0.81
N ASN A 5 -14.01 1.48 -0.11
CA ASN A 5 -14.64 0.17 -0.18
C ASN A 5 -13.68 -0.89 -0.75
N LYS A 6 -12.83 -0.52 -1.71
CA LYS A 6 -11.81 -1.43 -2.27
C LYS A 6 -10.73 -1.77 -1.25
N ILE A 7 -10.24 -0.77 -0.50
CA ILE A 7 -9.25 -0.99 0.56
C ILE A 7 -9.85 -1.86 1.66
N LYS A 8 -11.08 -1.57 2.11
CA LYS A 8 -11.77 -2.43 3.07
C LYS A 8 -11.90 -3.87 2.56
N GLN A 9 -12.26 -4.04 1.30
CA GLN A 9 -12.35 -5.36 0.68
C GLN A 9 -10.99 -6.08 0.68
N LEU A 10 -9.89 -5.38 0.38
CA LEU A 10 -8.54 -5.95 0.47
C LEU A 10 -8.27 -6.46 1.89
N LEU A 11 -8.48 -5.61 2.91
CA LEU A 11 -8.27 -5.98 4.31
C LEU A 11 -9.10 -7.20 4.71
N GLU A 12 -10.39 -7.25 4.32
CA GLU A 12 -11.25 -8.40 4.60
C GLU A 12 -10.73 -9.72 3.99
N TYR A 13 -10.01 -9.67 2.86
CA TYR A 13 -9.35 -10.87 2.33
C TYR A 13 -8.06 -11.19 3.05
N VAL A 14 -7.23 -10.19 3.37
CA VAL A 14 -5.99 -10.37 4.11
C VAL A 14 -6.26 -10.96 5.50
N ASP A 15 -7.25 -10.44 6.24
CA ASP A 15 -7.67 -10.95 7.56
C ASP A 15 -8.12 -12.43 7.53
N ARG A 16 -8.47 -12.96 6.35
CA ARG A 16 -8.95 -14.33 6.16
C ARG A 16 -7.91 -15.25 5.54
N ALA A 17 -6.84 -14.69 4.98
CA ALA A 17 -5.76 -15.48 4.39
C ALA A 17 -4.93 -16.11 5.51
N GLU A 18 -4.33 -17.28 5.24
CA GLU A 18 -3.38 -17.87 6.18
C GLU A 18 -2.06 -17.08 6.24
N ASP A 19 -1.76 -16.36 5.16
CA ASP A 19 -0.56 -15.58 4.96
C ASP A 19 -0.91 -14.29 4.20
N ASN A 20 -0.29 -13.19 4.57
CA ASN A 20 -0.52 -11.85 4.03
C ASN A 20 0.49 -11.45 2.96
N GLU A 21 1.36 -12.36 2.53
CA GLU A 21 2.34 -12.14 1.49
C GLU A 21 1.78 -12.43 0.10
N ILE A 22 2.06 -11.56 -0.86
CA ILE A 22 1.73 -11.77 -2.27
C ILE A 22 2.94 -11.51 -3.17
N GLU A 23 2.95 -12.21 -4.32
CA GLU A 23 3.91 -11.96 -5.39
C GLU A 23 3.25 -11.18 -6.54
N LEU A 24 3.75 -9.97 -6.80
CA LEU A 24 3.40 -9.13 -7.95
C LEU A 24 4.52 -9.14 -8.98
N GLU A 25 4.16 -9.24 -10.27
CA GLU A 25 5.14 -9.15 -11.35
C GLU A 25 5.49 -7.67 -11.61
N TYR A 26 6.75 -7.27 -11.36
CA TYR A 26 7.23 -5.89 -11.51
C TYR A 26 8.56 -5.84 -12.27
N GLU A 27 8.69 -5.00 -13.30
CA GLU A 27 9.93 -4.79 -14.08
C GLU A 27 10.74 -6.06 -14.47
N SER A 28 10.06 -7.18 -14.73
CA SER A 28 10.62 -8.51 -15.08
C SER A 28 11.08 -9.39 -13.92
N GLU A 29 10.92 -8.97 -12.67
CA GLU A 29 11.15 -9.78 -11.47
C GLU A 29 9.92 -9.78 -10.55
N PRO A 30 9.60 -10.89 -9.86
CA PRO A 30 8.55 -10.86 -8.87
C PRO A 30 8.98 -10.01 -7.67
N MET A 31 8.12 -9.09 -7.27
CA MET A 31 8.19 -8.37 -6.01
C MET A 31 7.29 -9.07 -5.00
N THR A 32 7.83 -9.29 -3.81
CA THR A 32 7.13 -9.91 -2.70
C THR A 32 6.69 -8.83 -1.73
N ILE A 33 5.38 -8.78 -1.46
CA ILE A 33 4.75 -7.72 -0.66
C ILE A 33 4.04 -8.35 0.51
N GLU A 34 4.37 -7.90 1.71
CA GLU A 34 3.67 -8.21 2.94
C GLU A 34 2.55 -7.19 3.17
N LEU A 35 1.30 -7.62 3.01
CA LEU A 35 0.13 -6.74 3.14
C LEU A 35 -0.30 -6.59 4.60
N PHE A 36 -0.69 -5.39 4.98
CA PHE A 36 -1.24 -5.13 6.30
C PHE A 36 -2.66 -5.67 6.43
N ASN A 37 -2.93 -6.28 7.59
CA ASN A 37 -4.27 -6.65 7.99
C ASN A 37 -5.04 -5.44 8.56
N SER A 38 -6.29 -5.66 8.97
CA SER A 38 -7.14 -4.58 9.48
C SER A 38 -6.67 -3.95 10.79
N GLU A 39 -5.86 -4.66 11.59
CA GLU A 39 -5.28 -4.17 12.84
C GLU A 39 -3.99 -3.37 12.58
N GLU A 40 -3.22 -3.74 11.56
CA GLU A 40 -1.93 -3.13 11.20
C GLU A 40 -2.06 -1.86 10.34
N ILE A 41 -3.16 -1.73 9.59
CA ILE A 41 -3.30 -0.68 8.59
C ILE A 41 -3.17 0.75 9.17
N GLU A 42 -3.59 0.96 10.41
CA GLU A 42 -3.50 2.25 11.09
C GLU A 42 -2.05 2.53 11.49
N GLU A 43 -1.38 1.57 12.15
CA GLU A 43 0.03 1.70 12.57
C GLU A 43 0.97 1.83 11.36
N GLY A 44 0.64 1.18 10.24
CA GLY A 44 1.39 1.27 8.99
C GLY A 44 1.42 2.65 8.34
N GLN A 45 0.54 3.59 8.76
CA GLN A 45 0.57 4.97 8.29
C GLN A 45 1.56 5.86 9.07
N LEU A 46 2.06 5.39 10.21
CA LEU A 46 2.97 6.14 11.08
C LEU A 46 4.29 6.42 10.36
N GLY A 47 4.70 7.69 10.33
CA GLY A 47 5.87 8.15 9.60
C GLY A 47 5.61 8.53 8.14
N TYR A 48 4.39 8.27 7.63
CA TYR A 48 3.98 8.62 6.25
C TYR A 48 2.83 9.62 6.24
N SER A 49 1.65 9.21 6.72
CA SER A 49 0.46 10.07 6.73
C SER A 49 0.38 10.91 8.01
N PHE A 50 0.89 10.38 9.12
CA PHE A 50 0.95 11.07 10.41
C PHE A 50 2.18 10.67 11.24
N ASP A 51 2.54 11.51 12.21
CA ASP A 51 3.62 11.26 13.17
C ASP A 51 3.14 10.64 14.50
N GLU A 52 4.05 10.37 15.44
CA GLU A 52 3.75 9.79 16.76
C GLU A 52 2.80 10.67 17.60
N GLU A 53 2.68 11.95 17.28
CA GLU A 53 1.77 12.91 17.93
C GLU A 53 0.41 13.00 17.23
N GLY A 54 0.23 12.25 16.14
CA GLY A 54 -0.98 12.25 15.30
C GLY A 54 -1.08 13.48 14.41
N GLN A 55 0.00 14.24 14.22
CA GLN A 55 0.02 15.36 13.28
C GLN A 55 0.16 14.84 11.86
N SER A 56 -0.59 15.44 10.93
CA SER A 56 -0.49 15.03 9.52
C SER A 56 0.89 15.41 8.96
N LEU A 57 1.51 14.44 8.30
CA LEU A 57 2.74 14.58 7.53
C LEU A 57 2.45 14.77 6.02
N THR A 58 1.17 14.83 5.65
CA THR A 58 0.76 14.99 4.25
C THR A 58 0.98 16.42 3.76
N GLY A 59 1.32 16.55 2.47
CA GLY A 59 1.59 17.83 1.84
C GLY A 59 1.24 17.85 0.36
N ASN A 60 1.32 19.04 -0.24
CA ASN A 60 0.95 19.26 -1.64
C ASN A 60 2.18 19.51 -2.54
N GLU A 61 3.39 19.60 -1.99
CA GLU A 61 4.63 19.85 -2.71
C GLU A 61 5.18 18.57 -3.35
N GLU A 62 6.07 18.71 -4.34
CA GLU A 62 6.72 17.55 -4.97
C GLU A 62 7.56 16.80 -3.92
N GLY A 63 7.46 15.47 -3.90
CA GLY A 63 8.11 14.64 -2.87
C GLY A 63 7.31 14.48 -1.57
N ASP A 64 6.26 15.28 -1.34
CA ASP A 64 5.40 15.10 -0.16
C ASP A 64 4.53 13.85 -0.27
N TRP A 65 4.33 13.17 0.86
CA TRP A 65 3.26 12.19 1.01
C TRP A 65 1.90 12.86 0.81
N LYS A 66 1.03 12.30 -0.02
CA LYS A 66 -0.25 12.95 -0.36
C LYS A 66 -1.38 12.52 0.55
N GLU A 67 -2.29 13.45 0.82
CA GLU A 67 -3.57 13.12 1.43
C GLU A 67 -4.31 12.09 0.56
N GLY A 68 -4.72 10.97 1.15
CA GLY A 68 -5.37 9.86 0.45
C GLY A 68 -4.42 8.76 -0.04
N TRP A 69 -3.10 8.92 0.11
CA TRP A 69 -2.18 7.79 0.01
C TRP A 69 -2.23 6.96 1.27
N ILE A 70 -2.63 5.72 1.12
CA ILE A 70 -2.84 4.79 2.22
C ILE A 70 -1.83 3.66 2.07
N VAL A 71 -0.90 3.53 3.01
CA VAL A 71 0.03 2.40 3.05
C VAL A 71 -0.78 1.12 3.29
N ILE A 72 -0.61 0.11 2.47
CA ILE A 72 -1.33 -1.17 2.52
C ILE A 72 -0.40 -2.36 2.80
N GLY A 73 0.91 -2.12 2.90
CA GLY A 73 1.91 -3.14 3.15
C GLY A 73 3.33 -2.61 2.98
N ILE A 74 4.28 -3.53 2.98
CA ILE A 74 5.70 -3.26 2.74
C ILE A 74 6.29 -4.27 1.77
N ASP A 75 7.34 -3.87 1.06
CA ASP A 75 8.21 -4.83 0.35
C ASP A 75 8.89 -5.75 1.39
N SER A 76 8.71 -7.06 1.27
CA SER A 76 9.23 -8.04 2.24
C SER A 76 10.76 -8.06 2.34
N TYR A 77 11.48 -7.57 1.31
CA TYR A 77 12.94 -7.60 1.25
C TYR A 77 13.59 -6.24 1.54
N LEU A 78 13.01 -5.16 1.02
CA LEU A 78 13.54 -3.81 1.12
C LEU A 78 12.91 -3.01 2.27
N GLY A 79 11.70 -3.38 2.69
CA GLY A 79 10.93 -2.64 3.69
C GLY A 79 10.34 -1.33 3.17
N ASP A 80 10.38 -1.10 1.85
CA ASP A 80 9.79 0.08 1.23
C ASP A 80 8.26 0.03 1.35
N PRO A 81 7.60 1.18 1.56
CA PRO A 81 6.15 1.22 1.74
C PRO A 81 5.42 0.90 0.43
N ILE A 82 4.45 0.00 0.51
CA ILE A 82 3.48 -0.24 -0.55
C ILE A 82 2.20 0.50 -0.22
N PHE A 83 1.75 1.41 -1.08
CA PHE A 83 0.60 2.27 -0.79
C PHE A 83 -0.30 2.46 -2.00
N VAL A 84 -1.55 2.83 -1.73
CA VAL A 84 -2.57 3.05 -2.74
C VAL A 84 -2.99 4.51 -2.78
N ASP A 85 -3.19 5.06 -3.98
CA ASP A 85 -3.85 6.35 -4.12
C ASP A 85 -5.37 6.19 -4.08
N SER A 86 -5.95 6.49 -2.91
CA SER A 86 -7.40 6.40 -2.72
C SER A 86 -8.18 7.57 -3.33
N ASN A 87 -7.52 8.58 -3.89
CA ASN A 87 -8.20 9.64 -4.63
C ASN A 87 -8.53 9.24 -6.07
N ASP A 88 -7.78 8.29 -6.64
CA ASP A 88 -8.05 7.75 -7.98
C ASP A 88 -9.11 6.64 -7.93
N GLU A 89 -10.01 6.60 -8.92
CA GLU A 89 -11.09 5.59 -9.01
C GLU A 89 -10.55 4.16 -9.17
N LYS A 90 -9.40 4.01 -9.84
CA LYS A 90 -8.75 2.72 -10.02
C LYS A 90 -7.99 2.27 -8.78
N CYS A 91 -7.67 3.19 -7.88
CA CYS A 91 -6.81 2.92 -6.73
C CYS A 91 -5.49 2.26 -7.18
N PRO A 92 -4.67 2.94 -7.99
CA PRO A 92 -3.36 2.42 -8.36
C PRO A 92 -2.48 2.25 -7.12
N VAL A 93 -1.63 1.23 -7.16
CA VAL A 93 -0.72 0.84 -6.10
C VAL A 93 0.70 1.22 -6.50
N TYR A 94 1.41 1.79 -5.55
CA TYR A 94 2.74 2.33 -5.70
C TYR A 94 3.67 1.78 -4.64
N THR A 95 4.97 1.82 -4.94
CA THR A 95 6.04 1.75 -3.96
C THR A 95 6.76 3.10 -3.92
N ALA A 96 7.35 3.46 -2.78
CA ALA A 96 8.22 4.62 -2.70
C ALA A 96 9.61 4.18 -2.24
N LEU A 97 10.55 4.12 -3.17
CA LEU A 97 11.94 3.76 -2.86
C LEU A 97 12.55 4.89 -2.04
N HIS A 98 13.08 4.57 -0.86
CA HIS A 98 13.71 5.56 0.00
C HIS A 98 15.13 5.91 -0.49
N GLY A 99 15.26 7.01 -1.26
CA GLY A 99 16.54 7.64 -1.59
C GLY A 99 17.02 8.63 -0.52
N GLU A 100 18.25 9.17 -0.64
CA GLU A 100 18.85 10.14 0.30
C GLU A 100 18.12 11.51 0.38
N GLY A 101 16.82 11.53 0.73
CA GLY A 101 16.05 12.74 1.04
C GLY A 101 14.73 12.92 0.28
N ASP A 102 14.43 12.09 -0.72
CA ASP A 102 13.23 12.17 -1.56
C ASP A 102 12.57 10.80 -1.74
N TRP A 103 11.25 10.77 -1.85
CA TRP A 103 10.47 9.58 -2.17
C TRP A 103 10.35 9.42 -3.69
N GLU A 104 10.99 8.40 -4.26
CA GLU A 104 10.79 8.04 -5.67
C GLU A 104 9.60 7.10 -5.80
N ILE A 105 8.47 7.63 -6.28
CA ILE A 105 7.20 6.91 -6.38
C ILE A 105 7.17 6.13 -7.69
N GLU A 106 7.02 4.81 -7.60
CA GLU A 106 6.90 3.92 -8.74
C GLU A 106 5.56 3.16 -8.72
N CYS A 107 4.89 3.09 -9.87
CA CYS A 107 3.61 2.39 -9.99
C CYS A 107 3.87 0.89 -10.20
N ILE A 108 3.47 0.08 -9.23
CA ILE A 108 3.65 -1.39 -9.28
C ILE A 108 2.37 -2.11 -9.71
N ALA A 109 1.20 -1.50 -9.53
CA ALA A 109 -0.06 -1.99 -10.09
C ALA A 109 -0.99 -0.82 -10.48
N GLU A 110 -1.55 -0.84 -11.68
CA GLU A 110 -2.46 0.21 -12.13
C GLU A 110 -3.81 0.19 -11.38
N ARG A 111 -4.13 -0.92 -10.70
CA ARG A 111 -5.40 -1.17 -10.01
C ARG A 111 -5.21 -2.00 -8.76
N ILE A 112 -5.79 -1.57 -7.63
CA ILE A 112 -5.82 -2.38 -6.39
C ILE A 112 -6.54 -3.72 -6.60
N GLU A 113 -7.44 -3.82 -7.58
CA GLU A 113 -8.06 -5.09 -7.93
C GLU A 113 -7.04 -6.20 -8.26
N ASP A 114 -5.92 -5.87 -8.91
CA ASP A 114 -4.88 -6.85 -9.26
C ASP A 114 -4.24 -7.44 -7.99
N VAL A 115 -4.04 -6.61 -6.95
CA VAL A 115 -3.58 -7.02 -5.62
C VAL A 115 -4.63 -7.88 -4.92
N ILE A 116 -5.90 -7.44 -4.94
CA ILE A 116 -7.01 -8.18 -4.31
C ILE A 116 -7.16 -9.58 -4.93
N GLU A 117 -6.98 -9.73 -6.25
CA GLU A 117 -7.06 -11.03 -6.92
C GLU A 117 -5.94 -11.98 -6.49
N LYS A 118 -4.74 -11.47 -6.20
CA LYS A 118 -3.63 -12.26 -5.66
C LYS A 118 -3.96 -12.79 -4.26
N VAL A 119 -4.41 -11.91 -3.35
CA VAL A 119 -4.78 -12.33 -1.98
C VAL A 119 -5.93 -13.34 -2.00
N LYS A 120 -6.95 -13.12 -2.84
CA LYS A 120 -8.06 -14.08 -2.99
C LYS A 120 -7.59 -15.47 -3.42
N GLY A 121 -6.56 -15.56 -4.25
CA GLY A 121 -5.96 -16.83 -4.64
C GLY A 121 -5.36 -17.60 -3.47
N SER A 122 -4.98 -16.91 -2.40
CA SER A 122 -4.41 -17.45 -1.17
C SER A 122 -5.45 -17.76 -0.08
N VAL A 123 -6.72 -17.37 -0.26
CA VAL A 123 -7.82 -17.67 0.68
C VAL A 123 -8.54 -18.94 0.21
N GLU A 124 -8.28 -20.09 0.85
CA GLU A 124 -8.95 -21.39 0.58
C GLU A 124 -10.46 -21.41 0.95
#